data_AF-A0A8S9WAI3-F1
#
_entry.id   AF-A0A8S9WAI3-F1
#
_cell.length_a   1.000
_cell.length_b   1.000
_cell.length_c   1.000
_cell.angle_alpha   90.00
_cell.angle_beta   90.00
_cell.angle_gamma   90.00
#
_symmetry.space_group_name_H-M   'P 1'
#
loop_
_entity.id
_entity.type
_entity.pdbx_description
1 polymer ?
#
loop_
_entity_poly.entity_id
_entity_poly.type
_entity_poly.pdbx_seq_one_letter_code
_entity_poly.pdbx_strand_id
1 'polypeptide(L)'
;MKTIFAVFGDPVEHSLSPVMHNAAYKALGMDCEYHKFRVTLDDLEGAIKGARAMGFGGLNLTIPLKEKALGIVEPDTMAQAIGAVNTIEFSDDT
;
A
#
# COMPACT_ATOMS: atom_id res chain seq x y z
N MET A 1 4.77 -7.15 17.87
CA MET A 1 4.59 -7.85 16.58
C MET A 1 4.76 -6.78 15.54
N LYS A 2 5.61 -7.01 14.54
CA LYS A 2 5.95 -5.98 13.56
C LYS A 2 4.72 -5.54 12.77
N THR A 3 4.55 -4.24 12.59
CA THR A 3 3.54 -3.70 11.66
C THR A 3 4.02 -3.90 10.24
N ILE A 4 3.17 -4.45 9.37
CA ILE A 4 3.52 -4.69 7.97
C ILE A 4 2.97 -3.56 7.10
N PHE A 5 3.84 -3.02 6.25
CA PHE A 5 3.49 -2.13 5.15
C PHE A 5 3.88 -2.80 3.83
N ALA A 6 3.25 -2.38 2.73
CA ALA A 6 3.60 -2.96 1.44
C ALA A 6 3.37 -2.04 0.25
N VAL A 7 4.00 -2.36 -0.88
CA VAL A 7 3.64 -1.86 -2.21
C VAL A 7 3.01 -2.95 -3.06
N PHE A 8 1.86 -2.65 -3.67
CA PHE A 8 1.20 -3.49 -4.66
C PHE A 8 1.39 -2.94 -6.07
N GLY A 9 1.65 -3.82 -7.04
CA GLY A 9 1.80 -3.47 -8.46
C GLY A 9 1.82 -4.71 -9.35
N ASP A 10 1.79 -4.50 -10.67
CA ASP A 10 1.93 -5.58 -11.65
C ASP A 10 2.57 -5.06 -12.95
N PRO A 11 3.89 -5.24 -13.16
CA PRO A 11 4.87 -5.85 -12.25
C PRO A 11 5.24 -4.93 -11.06
N VAL A 12 5.80 -5.50 -10.00
CA VAL A 12 6.24 -4.76 -8.79
C VAL A 12 7.71 -4.99 -8.42
N GLU A 13 8.36 -5.94 -9.08
CA GLU A 13 9.66 -6.51 -8.73
C GLU A 13 10.78 -5.45 -8.75
N HIS A 14 10.65 -4.42 -9.56
CA HIS A 14 11.62 -3.33 -9.65
C HIS A 14 11.42 -2.22 -8.61
N SER A 15 10.38 -2.30 -7.78
CA SER A 15 10.17 -1.30 -6.73
C SER A 15 11.31 -1.30 -5.73
N LEU A 16 11.91 -0.12 -5.54
CA LEU A 16 12.93 0.17 -4.54
C LEU A 16 12.32 0.63 -3.20
N SER A 17 11.00 0.83 -3.14
CA SER A 17 10.31 1.24 -1.91
C SER A 17 10.62 0.31 -0.72
N PRO A 18 10.66 -1.02 -0.86
CA PRO A 18 11.06 -1.89 0.25
C PRO A 18 12.47 -1.61 0.77
N VAL A 19 13.43 -1.29 -0.10
CA VAL A 19 14.80 -0.97 0.35
C VAL A 19 14.81 0.34 1.13
N MET A 20 14.15 1.35 0.59
CA MET A 20 14.06 2.69 1.19
C MET A 20 13.34 2.67 2.55
N HIS A 21 12.14 2.08 2.63
CA HIS A 21 11.34 2.08 3.85
C HIS A 21 11.96 1.21 4.95
N ASN A 22 12.46 0.01 4.63
CA ASN A 22 13.11 -0.82 5.65
C ASN A 22 14.39 -0.16 6.19
N ALA A 23 15.15 0.56 5.35
CA ALA A 23 16.30 1.32 5.82
C ALA A 23 15.87 2.45 6.79
N ALA A 24 14.80 3.17 6.46
CA ALA A 24 14.25 4.22 7.31
C ALA A 24 13.71 3.65 8.64
N TYR A 25 12.91 2.58 8.61
CA TYR A 25 12.38 1.93 9.81
C TYR A 25 13.49 1.45 10.74
N LYS A 26 14.55 0.85 10.17
CA LYS A 26 15.73 0.44 10.93
C LYS A 26 16.45 1.63 11.56
N ALA A 27 16.65 2.72 10.81
CA ALA A 27 17.33 3.91 11.31
C ALA A 27 16.54 4.61 12.43
N LEU A 28 15.21 4.53 12.39
CA LEU A 28 14.30 5.13 13.37
C LEU A 28 13.93 4.20 14.53
N GLY A 29 14.38 2.94 14.53
CA GLY A 29 14.04 1.96 15.57
C GLY A 29 12.56 1.55 15.58
N MET A 30 11.88 1.64 14.43
CA MET A 30 10.47 1.26 14.29
C MET A 30 10.32 -0.26 14.11
N ASP A 31 9.39 -0.88 14.86
CA ASP A 31 9.07 -2.31 14.73
C ASP A 31 8.15 -2.54 13.52
N CYS A 32 8.66 -2.25 12.32
CA CYS A 32 7.91 -2.32 11.06
C CYS A 32 8.71 -3.06 9.98
N GLU A 33 8.00 -3.65 9.02
CA GLU A 33 8.58 -4.22 7.80
C GLU A 33 7.82 -3.74 6.57
N TYR A 34 8.56 -3.49 5.48
CA TYR A 34 7.99 -3.10 4.20
C TYR A 34 8.24 -4.15 3.13
N HIS A 35 7.19 -4.66 2.52
CA HIS A 35 7.24 -5.72 1.49
C HIS A 35 6.70 -5.25 0.14
N LYS A 36 6.89 -6.04 -0.91
CA LYS A 36 6.26 -5.82 -2.22
C LYS A 36 5.50 -7.07 -2.64
N PHE A 37 4.31 -6.88 -3.18
CA PHE A 37 3.46 -7.98 -3.64
C PHE A 37 2.94 -7.68 -5.03
N ARG A 38 3.05 -8.68 -5.90
CA ARG A 38 2.45 -8.62 -7.23
C ARG A 38 0.94 -8.83 -7.07
N VAL A 39 0.15 -7.86 -7.51
CA VAL A 39 -1.33 -7.88 -7.41
C VAL A 39 -1.90 -7.39 -8.72
N THR A 40 -2.77 -8.18 -9.35
CA THR A 40 -3.42 -7.83 -10.62
C THR A 40 -4.55 -6.82 -10.40
N LEU A 41 -5.08 -6.24 -11.48
CA LEU A 41 -6.26 -5.35 -11.40
C LEU A 41 -7.51 -6.04 -10.87
N ASP A 42 -7.68 -7.34 -11.18
CA ASP A 42 -8.84 -8.13 -10.80
C ASP A 42 -8.77 -8.53 -9.31
N ASP A 43 -7.56 -8.76 -8.80
CA ASP A 43 -7.33 -9.16 -7.41
C ASP A 43 -7.26 -7.96 -6.44
N LEU A 44 -7.16 -6.73 -6.96
CA LEU A 44 -6.84 -5.54 -6.16
C LEU A 44 -7.79 -5.31 -4.97
N GLU A 45 -9.09 -5.40 -5.20
CA GLU A 45 -10.09 -5.18 -4.14
C GLU A 45 -9.96 -6.23 -3.02
N GLY A 46 -9.80 -7.50 -3.41
CA GLY A 46 -9.59 -8.59 -2.46
C GLY A 46 -8.27 -8.44 -1.68
N ALA A 47 -7.20 -8.03 -2.36
CA ALA A 47 -5.89 -7.82 -1.75
C ALA A 47 -5.90 -6.66 -0.73
N ILE A 48 -6.56 -5.53 -1.04
CA ILE A 48 -6.71 -4.40 -0.12
C ILE A 48 -7.49 -4.84 1.13
N LYS A 49 -8.63 -5.52 0.94
CA LYS A 49 -9.47 -6.03 2.04
C LYS A 49 -8.71 -7.04 2.90
N GLY A 50 -7.98 -7.96 2.28
CA GLY A 50 -7.16 -8.95 2.96
C GLY A 50 -6.03 -8.29 3.78
N ALA A 51 -5.31 -7.33 3.20
CA ALA A 51 -4.26 -6.60 3.90
C ALA A 51 -4.79 -5.88 5.15
N ARG A 52 -5.94 -5.20 5.04
CA ARG A 52 -6.60 -4.58 6.19
C ARG A 52 -6.98 -5.62 7.26
N ALA A 53 -7.61 -6.73 6.86
CA ALA A 53 -8.02 -7.79 7.79
C ALA A 53 -6.84 -8.50 8.49
N MET A 54 -5.66 -8.53 7.84
CA MET A 54 -4.42 -9.08 8.41
C MET A 54 -3.67 -8.09 9.32
N GLY A 55 -4.16 -6.87 9.49
CA GLY A 55 -3.53 -5.86 10.35
C GLY A 55 -2.31 -5.19 9.72
N PHE A 56 -2.29 -5.01 8.40
CA PHE A 56 -1.29 -4.16 7.75
C PHE A 56 -1.51 -2.70 8.20
N GLY A 57 -0.43 -1.91 8.32
CA GLY A 57 -0.53 -0.49 8.65
C GLY A 57 -0.92 0.40 7.47
N GLY A 58 -0.72 -0.09 6.24
CA GLY A 58 -1.05 0.66 5.04
C GLY A 58 -0.39 0.07 3.80
N LEU A 59 -0.76 0.62 2.64
CA LEU A 59 -0.30 0.17 1.33
C LEU A 59 0.12 1.36 0.48
N ASN A 60 1.16 1.15 -0.33
CA ASN A 60 1.34 1.90 -1.55
C ASN A 60 0.81 1.12 -2.76
N LEU A 61 0.31 1.83 -3.75
CA LEU A 61 -0.12 1.28 -5.02
C LEU A 61 0.73 1.88 -6.14
N THR A 62 1.24 1.04 -7.03
CA THR A 62 1.93 1.46 -8.25
C THR A 62 1.21 0.95 -9.50
N ILE A 63 1.78 1.22 -10.67
CA ILE A 63 1.22 0.82 -11.96
C ILE A 63 0.83 -0.68 -11.95
N PRO A 64 -0.34 -1.05 -12.49
CA PRO A 64 -1.41 -0.22 -13.05
C PRO A 64 -2.53 0.13 -12.04
N LEU A 65 -2.30 -0.09 -10.74
CA LEU A 65 -3.37 -0.21 -9.73
C LEU A 65 -3.92 1.14 -9.24
N LYS A 66 -3.19 2.24 -9.45
CA LYS A 66 -3.51 3.54 -8.83
C LYS A 66 -4.87 4.10 -9.26
N GLU A 67 -5.22 3.97 -10.53
CA GLU A 67 -6.50 4.47 -11.07
C GLU A 67 -7.66 3.59 -10.64
N LYS A 68 -7.49 2.26 -10.70
CA LYS A 68 -8.49 1.27 -10.29
C LYS A 68 -8.90 1.44 -8.82
N ALA A 69 -7.96 1.82 -7.97
CA ALA A 69 -8.20 2.00 -6.53
C ALA A 69 -9.21 3.10 -6.19
N LEU A 70 -9.41 4.12 -7.06
CA LEU A 70 -10.42 5.17 -6.81
C LEU A 70 -11.84 4.63 -6.63
N GLY A 71 -12.17 3.53 -7.32
CA GLY A 71 -13.48 2.89 -7.20
C GLY A 71 -13.57 1.88 -6.07
N ILE A 72 -12.50 1.69 -5.29
CA ILE A 72 -12.39 0.63 -4.26
C ILE A 72 -12.27 1.22 -2.87
N VAL A 73 -11.56 2.34 -2.71
CA VAL A 73 -11.35 3.02 -1.41
C VAL A 73 -12.06 4.36 -1.38
N GLU A 74 -12.08 5.02 -0.21
CA GLU A 74 -12.49 6.42 -0.08
C GLU A 74 -11.28 7.34 -0.31
N PRO A 75 -11.16 8.01 -1.47
CA PRO A 75 -10.04 8.89 -1.74
C PRO A 75 -10.21 10.27 -1.11
N ASP A 76 -9.10 10.86 -0.67
CA ASP A 76 -9.05 12.28 -0.32
C ASP A 76 -9.28 13.17 -1.55
N THR A 77 -9.46 14.48 -1.32
CA THR A 77 -9.74 15.45 -2.39
C THR A 77 -8.61 15.55 -3.42
N MET A 78 -7.36 15.30 -3.02
CA MET A 78 -6.20 15.36 -3.92
C MET A 78 -6.15 14.13 -4.83
N ALA A 79 -6.37 12.93 -4.29
CA ALA A 79 -6.45 11.68 -5.04
C ALA A 79 -7.63 11.72 -6.04
N GLN A 80 -8.77 12.28 -5.64
CA GLN A 80 -9.92 12.52 -6.54
C GLN A 80 -9.54 13.45 -7.69
N ALA A 81 -8.88 14.58 -7.40
CA ALA A 81 -8.49 15.56 -8.41
C ALA A 81 -7.41 15.01 -9.38
N ILE A 82 -6.47 14.21 -8.88
CA ILE A 82 -5.42 13.58 -9.69
C ILE A 82 -5.97 12.42 -10.53
N GLY A 83 -7.03 11.74 -10.06
CA GLY A 83 -7.54 10.55 -10.71
C GLY A 83 -6.81 9.26 -10.31
N ALA A 84 -6.09 9.24 -9.18
CA ALA A 84 -5.27 8.10 -8.78
C ALA A 84 -4.97 8.06 -7.27
N VAL A 85 -4.95 6.85 -6.69
CA VAL A 85 -4.53 6.59 -5.30
C VAL A 85 -3.18 5.89 -5.29
N ASN A 86 -2.16 6.50 -4.69
CA ASN A 86 -0.84 5.89 -4.50
C ASN A 86 -0.60 5.36 -3.08
N THR A 87 -1.36 5.85 -2.10
CA THR A 87 -1.17 5.50 -0.68
C THR A 87 -2.54 5.25 -0.06
N ILE A 88 -2.64 4.17 0.70
CA ILE A 88 -3.79 3.81 1.53
C ILE A 88 -3.27 3.67 2.95
N GLU A 89 -3.85 4.42 3.87
CA GLU A 89 -3.63 4.26 5.30
C GLU A 89 -4.72 3.35 5.87
N PHE A 90 -4.31 2.39 6.69
CA PHE A 90 -5.24 1.58 7.49
C PHE A 90 -5.13 2.06 8.93
N SER A 91 -5.62 3.27 9.19
CA SER A 91 -5.75 3.77 10.56
C SER A 91 -6.84 2.99 11.29
N ASP A 92 -6.56 2.63 12.55
CA ASP A 92 -7.54 2.17 13.53
C ASP A 92 -8.22 3.36 14.23
N ASP A 93 -8.20 4.54 13.62
CA ASP A 93 -8.72 5.76 14.26
C ASP A 93 -10.22 5.60 14.55
N THR A 94 -10.47 5.39 15.84
CA THR A 94 -11.70 5.70 16.59
C THR A 94 -12.24 7.09 16.30
#